data_AF-A0A645I7P1-F1
#
_entry.id   AF-A0A645I7P1-F1
#
_cell.length_a   1.000
_cell.length_b   1.000
_cell.length_c   1.000
_cell.angle_alpha   90.00
_cell.angle_beta   90.00
_cell.angle_gamma   90.00
#
_symmetry.space_group_name_H-M   'P 1'
#
loop_
_entity.id
_entity.type
_entity.pdbx_description
1 polymer ?
#
loop_
_entity_poly.entity_id
_entity_poly.type
_entity_poly.pdbx_seq_one_letter_code
_entity_poly.pdbx_strand_id
1 'polypeptide(L)'
;MAEILSKIQGAGQVDVMLTFRVSTESVVAHEEKTEESRSQENGKTSENLSKETTVVMTEDGKGNTSPLVLTENSPQVEGVVIVAQGGDNAVVCKALSSAAQALLDVPAHKIAILKMK
;
A
#
# COMPACT_ATOMS: atom_id res chain seq x y z
N MET A 1 -2.40 -13.00 13.68
CA MET A 1 -1.50 -11.98 14.27
C MET A 1 -1.48 -12.06 15.79
N ALA A 2 -2.61 -11.87 16.47
CA ALA A 2 -2.74 -11.97 17.93
C ALA A 2 -2.08 -13.24 18.53
N GLU A 3 -2.38 -14.41 17.96
CA GLU A 3 -1.83 -15.70 18.42
C GLU A 3 -0.30 -15.82 18.30
N ILE A 4 0.32 -15.17 17.32
CA ILE A 4 1.79 -15.19 17.18
C ILE A 4 2.42 -14.20 18.14
N LEU A 5 1.81 -13.03 18.31
CA LEU A 5 2.30 -12.00 19.24
C LEU A 5 2.19 -12.45 20.70
N SER A 6 1.17 -13.24 21.06
CA SER A 6 1.05 -13.81 22.42
C SER A 6 2.15 -14.81 22.77
N LYS A 7 2.85 -15.38 21.77
CA LYS A 7 4.01 -16.26 21.99
C LYS A 7 5.29 -15.48 22.34
N ILE A 8 5.28 -14.16 22.28
CA ILE A 8 6.40 -13.33 22.73
C ILE A 8 6.52 -13.47 24.25
N GLN A 9 7.74 -13.69 24.72
CA GLN A 9 8.02 -13.84 26.14
C GLN A 9 7.55 -12.59 26.91
N GLY A 10 6.65 -12.79 27.86
CA GLY A 10 6.09 -11.72 28.68
C GLY A 10 4.93 -10.94 28.06
N ALA A 11 4.49 -11.24 26.83
CA ALA A 11 3.32 -10.59 26.23
C ALA A 11 1.99 -11.05 26.84
N GLY A 12 1.88 -12.35 27.18
CA GLY A 12 0.67 -12.94 27.74
C GLY A 12 -0.48 -13.01 26.73
N GLN A 13 -1.72 -12.80 27.18
CA GLN A 13 -2.84 -12.59 26.25
C GLN A 13 -2.68 -11.29 25.47
N VAL A 14 -3.02 -11.36 24.18
CA VAL A 14 -2.91 -10.25 23.24
C VAL A 14 -4.17 -10.17 22.38
N ASP A 15 -4.78 -8.99 22.32
CA ASP A 15 -5.83 -8.63 21.36
C ASP A 15 -5.31 -7.58 20.39
N VAL A 16 -5.70 -7.71 19.12
CA VAL A 16 -5.22 -6.82 18.05
C VAL A 16 -6.40 -6.33 17.21
N MET A 17 -6.44 -5.02 16.99
CA MET A 17 -7.37 -4.38 16.06
C MET A 17 -6.58 -3.68 14.95
N LEU A 18 -7.03 -3.87 13.71
CA LEU A 18 -6.46 -3.25 12.53
C LEU A 18 -7.46 -2.28 11.92
N THR A 19 -6.96 -1.13 11.46
CA THR A 19 -7.74 -0.20 10.63
C THR A 19 -7.08 -0.12 9.27
N PHE A 20 -7.88 -0.27 8.22
CA PHE A 20 -7.40 -0.19 6.84
C PHE A 20 -7.71 1.18 6.26
N ARG A 21 -6.84 1.65 5.37
CA ARG A 21 -7.09 2.86 4.59
C ARG A 21 -8.20 2.55 3.59
N VAL A 22 -9.23 3.40 3.55
CA VAL A 22 -10.32 3.26 2.58
C VAL A 22 -9.84 3.74 1.22
N SER A 23 -9.12 2.88 0.49
CA SER A 23 -8.80 3.06 -0.91
C SER A 23 -8.39 1.72 -1.51
N THR A 24 -9.26 1.17 -2.36
CA THR A 24 -8.84 0.17 -3.35
C THR A 24 -8.40 0.93 -4.59
N GLU A 25 -7.15 0.73 -4.99
CA GLU A 25 -6.59 1.32 -6.20
C GLU A 25 -6.47 0.23 -7.26
N SER A 26 -7.09 0.47 -8.41
CA SER A 26 -6.98 -0.42 -9.58
C SER A 26 -6.05 0.24 -10.60
N VAL A 27 -5.00 -0.47 -10.99
CA VAL A 27 -4.08 -0.03 -12.04
C VAL A 27 -4.67 -0.45 -13.39
N VAL A 28 -5.01 0.53 -14.23
CA VAL A 28 -5.54 0.30 -15.57
C VAL A 28 -4.43 0.30 -16.61
N ALA A 29 -4.58 -0.50 -17.65
CA ALA A 29 -3.63 -0.54 -18.76
C ALA A 29 -3.72 0.75 -19.59
N HIS A 30 -2.55 1.30 -19.93
CA HIS A 30 -2.43 2.46 -20.81
C HIS A 30 -1.33 2.23 -21.85
N GLU A 31 -1.56 2.71 -23.06
CA GLU A 31 -0.58 2.75 -24.14
C GLU A 31 0.04 4.15 -24.19
N GLU A 32 1.37 4.25 -24.15
CA GLU A 32 2.10 5.52 -24.30
C GLU A 32 2.74 5.56 -25.69
N LYS A 33 2.34 6.55 -26.49
CA LYS A 33 2.97 6.86 -27.78
C LYS A 33 3.87 8.07 -27.60
N THR A 34 5.17 7.87 -27.77
CA THR A 34 6.16 8.95 -27.76
C THR A 34 6.60 9.24 -29.19
N GLU A 35 6.38 10.46 -29.66
CA GLU A 35 6.87 10.95 -30.95
C GLU A 35 7.94 12.01 -30.70
N GLU A 36 9.16 11.71 -31.12
CA GLU A 36 10.30 12.63 -31.03
C GLU A 36 10.66 13.10 -32.44
N SER A 37 10.52 14.40 -32.67
CA SER A 37 10.76 15.04 -33.96
C SER A 37 11.89 16.05 -33.82
N ARG A 38 13.00 15.81 -34.54
CA ARG A 38 14.13 16.74 -34.61
C ARG A 38 14.19 17.35 -36.01
N SER A 39 13.93 18.65 -36.11
CA SER A 39 14.06 19.40 -37.37
C SER A 39 15.22 20.39 -37.26
N GLN A 40 15.97 20.54 -38.35
CA GLN A 40 17.10 21.45 -38.42
C GLN A 40 16.91 22.36 -39.62
N GLU A 41 16.63 23.64 -39.37
CA GLU A 41 16.41 24.65 -40.42
C GLU A 41 17.27 25.88 -40.10
N ASN A 42 18.07 26.32 -41.06
CA ASN A 42 18.98 27.48 -40.94
C ASN A 42 19.87 27.49 -39.67
N GLY A 43 20.39 26.33 -39.26
CA GLY A 43 21.30 26.21 -38.12
C GLY A 43 20.62 26.26 -36.75
N LYS A 44 19.30 26.39 -36.69
CA LYS A 44 18.52 26.16 -35.47
C LYS A 44 18.01 24.72 -35.46
N THR A 45 18.35 24.00 -34.40
CA THR A 45 17.78 22.68 -34.10
C THR A 45 16.53 22.88 -33.25
N SER A 46 15.39 22.36 -33.71
CA SER A 46 14.16 22.27 -32.93
C SER A 46 13.90 20.82 -32.58
N GLU A 47 13.76 20.53 -31.30
CA GLU A 47 13.35 19.22 -30.78
C GLU A 47 11.93 19.34 -30.25
N ASN A 48 11.02 18.55 -30.80
CA ASN A 48 9.67 18.38 -30.29
C ASN A 48 9.52 16.97 -29.74
N LEU A 49 9.09 16.87 -28.49
CA LEU A 49 8.73 15.61 -27.83
C LEU A 49 7.23 15.65 -27.55
N SER A 50 6.46 14.84 -28.26
CA SER A 50 5.04 14.64 -28.01
C SER A 50 4.84 13.31 -27.30
N LYS A 51 4.06 13.31 -26.21
CA LYS A 51 3.65 12.10 -25.49
C LYS A 51 2.14 12.04 -25.42
N GLU A 52 1.56 10.97 -25.93
CA GLU A 52 0.13 10.69 -25.86
C GLU A 52 -0.10 9.41 -25.04
N THR A 53 -1.03 9.45 -24.10
CA THR A 53 -1.38 8.32 -23.23
C THR A 53 -2.85 7.96 -23.42
N THR A 54 -3.13 6.73 -23.85
CA THR A 54 -4.51 6.24 -24.09
C THR A 54 -4.82 5.05 -23.18
N VAL A 55 -5.97 5.07 -22.49
CA VAL A 55 -6.43 3.95 -21.64
C VAL A 55 -6.97 2.81 -22.51
N VAL A 56 -6.52 1.58 -22.24
CA VAL A 56 -6.95 0.39 -22.98
C VAL A 56 -8.30 -0.07 -22.46
N MET A 57 -9.28 -0.18 -23.35
CA MET A 57 -10.65 -0.56 -23.06
C MET A 57 -10.92 -1.98 -23.60
N THR A 58 -11.64 -2.79 -22.83
CA THR A 58 -12.09 -4.14 -23.23
C THR A 58 -13.61 -4.21 -23.28
N GLU A 59 -14.15 -4.90 -24.28
CA GLU A 59 -15.58 -5.14 -24.43
C GLU A 59 -15.93 -6.55 -23.92
N ASP A 60 -16.92 -6.66 -23.03
CA ASP A 60 -17.47 -7.95 -22.66
C ASP A 60 -18.42 -8.48 -23.75
N GLY A 61 -18.70 -9.79 -23.76
CA GLY A 61 -19.63 -10.39 -24.74
C GLY A 61 -21.08 -9.92 -24.64
N LYS A 62 -21.39 -8.93 -23.79
CA LYS A 62 -22.69 -8.27 -23.63
C LYS A 62 -22.67 -6.81 -24.10
N GLY A 63 -21.57 -6.35 -24.69
CA GLY A 63 -21.41 -5.00 -25.24
C GLY A 63 -21.07 -3.93 -24.19
N ASN A 64 -20.71 -4.31 -22.96
CA ASN A 64 -20.20 -3.34 -21.99
C ASN A 64 -18.70 -3.14 -22.19
N THR A 65 -18.28 -1.88 -22.25
CA THR A 65 -16.86 -1.50 -22.32
C THR A 65 -16.35 -1.09 -20.94
N SER A 66 -15.26 -1.70 -20.48
CA SER A 66 -14.58 -1.36 -19.22
C SER A 66 -13.06 -1.25 -19.43
N PRO A 67 -12.34 -0.44 -18.63
CA PRO A 67 -10.89 -0.37 -18.72
C PRO A 67 -10.27 -1.71 -18.33
N LEU A 68 -9.22 -2.11 -19.03
CA LEU A 68 -8.46 -3.31 -18.71
C LEU A 68 -7.68 -3.07 -17.40
N VAL A 69 -8.11 -3.73 -16.32
CA VAL A 69 -7.41 -3.68 -15.03
C VAL A 69 -6.24 -4.66 -15.05
N LEU A 70 -5.03 -4.15 -14.87
CA LEU A 70 -3.80 -4.95 -14.81
C LEU A 70 -3.57 -5.54 -13.41
N THR A 71 -3.87 -4.75 -12.37
CA THR A 71 -3.63 -5.15 -10.97
C THR A 71 -4.59 -4.41 -10.06
N GLU A 72 -5.12 -5.12 -9.06
CA GLU A 72 -5.95 -4.55 -8.01
C GLU A 72 -5.16 -4.58 -6.69
N ASN A 73 -4.93 -3.41 -6.11
CA ASN A 73 -4.18 -3.27 -4.88
C ASN A 73 -5.13 -3.31 -3.68
N SER A 74 -4.87 -4.23 -2.75
CA SER A 74 -5.57 -4.29 -1.47
C SER A 74 -5.28 -3.04 -0.63
N PRO A 75 -6.26 -2.57 0.17
CA PRO A 75 -6.06 -1.42 1.03
C PRO A 75 -4.96 -1.69 2.06
N GLN A 76 -4.05 -0.73 2.21
CA GLN A 76 -2.98 -0.80 3.20
C GLN A 76 -3.50 -0.59 4.63
N VAL A 77 -2.78 -1.12 5.62
CA VAL A 77 -3.11 -0.90 7.04
C VAL A 77 -2.77 0.54 7.42
N GLU A 78 -3.76 1.27 7.91
CA GLU A 78 -3.61 2.66 8.36
C GLU A 78 -3.13 2.73 9.81
N GLY A 79 -3.54 1.79 10.67
CA GLY A 79 -3.16 1.80 12.08
C GLY A 79 -3.43 0.49 12.78
N VAL A 80 -2.71 0.29 13.89
CA VAL A 80 -2.75 -0.95 14.68
C VAL A 80 -2.91 -0.61 16.16
N VAL A 81 -3.86 -1.26 16.83
CA VAL A 81 -3.98 -1.23 18.28
C VAL A 81 -3.72 -2.63 18.82
N ILE A 82 -2.80 -2.74 19.78
CA ILE A 82 -2.42 -3.98 20.46
C ILE A 82 -2.70 -3.81 21.95
N VAL A 83 -3.51 -4.69 22.52
CA VAL A 83 -3.74 -4.78 23.96
C VAL A 83 -3.10 -6.05 24.46
N ALA A 84 -2.09 -5.95 25.33
CA ALA A 84 -1.32 -7.09 25.82
C ALA A 84 -1.22 -7.09 27.35
N GLN A 85 -1.23 -8.26 27.99
CA GLN A 85 -1.02 -8.35 29.44
C GLN A 85 0.32 -7.74 29.86
N GLY A 86 1.37 -7.96 29.06
CA GLY A 86 2.69 -7.36 29.24
C GLY A 86 2.85 -5.94 28.69
N GLY A 87 1.77 -5.23 28.40
CA GLY A 87 1.79 -3.88 27.81
C GLY A 87 2.36 -2.78 28.71
N ASP A 88 2.80 -3.10 29.93
CA ASP A 88 3.56 -2.23 30.82
C ASP A 88 5.08 -2.42 30.75
N ASN A 89 5.55 -3.51 30.14
CA ASN A 89 6.97 -3.78 29.99
C ASN A 89 7.50 -3.16 28.70
N ALA A 90 8.39 -2.16 28.83
CA ALA A 90 8.98 -1.46 27.69
C ALA A 90 9.68 -2.39 26.68
N VAL A 91 10.28 -3.49 27.13
CA VAL A 91 10.94 -4.49 26.26
C VAL A 91 9.89 -5.24 25.44
N VAL A 92 8.79 -5.63 26.06
CA VAL A 92 7.66 -6.30 25.40
C VAL A 92 6.97 -5.36 24.42
N CYS A 93 6.70 -4.10 24.82
CA CYS A 93 6.13 -3.09 23.94
C CYS A 93 7.01 -2.85 22.70
N LYS A 94 8.33 -2.78 22.87
CA LYS A 94 9.25 -2.65 21.74
C LYS A 94 9.18 -3.86 20.82
N ALA A 95 9.16 -5.08 21.37
CA ALA A 95 9.06 -6.30 20.57
C ALA A 95 7.75 -6.38 19.78
N LEU A 96 6.62 -6.05 20.43
CA LEU A 96 5.29 -6.00 19.81
C LEU A 96 5.23 -4.95 18.69
N SER A 97 5.76 -3.75 18.94
CA SER A 97 5.85 -2.70 17.92
C SER A 97 6.68 -3.17 16.73
N SER A 98 7.91 -3.65 16.96
CA SER A 98 8.78 -4.12 15.87
C SER A 98 8.15 -5.25 15.04
N ALA A 99 7.45 -6.19 15.69
CA ALA A 99 6.76 -7.26 15.00
C ALA A 99 5.60 -6.73 14.14
N ALA A 100 4.80 -5.80 14.65
CA ALA A 100 3.72 -5.19 13.89
C ALA A 100 4.24 -4.34 12.72
N GLN A 101 5.34 -3.61 12.91
CA GLN A 101 6.03 -2.88 11.84
C GLN A 101 6.50 -3.83 10.73
N ALA A 102 7.15 -4.94 11.09
CA ALA A 102 7.67 -5.90 10.12
C ALA A 102 6.58 -6.66 9.35
N LEU A 103 5.42 -6.90 9.97
CA LEU A 103 4.31 -7.64 9.35
C LEU A 103 3.43 -6.77 8.44
N LEU A 104 3.22 -5.51 8.81
CA LEU A 104 2.19 -4.67 8.19
C LEU A 104 2.74 -3.41 7.52
N ASP A 105 4.05 -3.19 7.59
CA ASP A 105 4.74 -1.99 7.09
C ASP A 105 4.14 -0.68 7.65
N VAL A 106 3.65 -0.74 8.89
CA VAL A 106 3.03 0.41 9.58
C VAL A 106 4.09 1.17 10.37
N PRO A 107 4.18 2.51 10.28
CA PRO A 107 5.11 3.29 11.09
C PRO A 107 4.83 3.18 12.60
N ALA A 108 5.87 3.24 13.44
CA ALA A 108 5.75 3.10 14.90
C ALA A 108 4.76 4.10 15.54
N HIS A 109 4.65 5.33 15.01
CA HIS A 109 3.73 6.34 15.53
C HIS A 109 2.25 6.05 15.24
N LYS A 110 1.95 5.05 14.39
CA LYS A 110 0.59 4.56 14.09
C LYS A 110 0.25 3.25 14.82
N ILE A 111 1.12 2.82 15.74
CA ILE A 111 0.94 1.61 16.55
C ILE A 111 0.73 2.03 18.00
N ALA A 112 -0.43 1.70 18.55
CA ALA A 112 -0.74 1.92 19.96
C ALA A 112 -0.67 0.58 20.72
N ILE A 113 0.09 0.57 21.83
CA ILE A 113 0.23 -0.61 22.70
C ILE A 113 -0.30 -0.24 24.07
N LEU A 114 -1.22 -1.04 24.59
CA LEU A 114 -1.91 -0.80 25.86
C LEU A 114 -1.84 -2.05 26.75
N LYS A 115 -1.84 -1.82 28.06
CA LYS A 115 -1.92 -2.91 29.04
C LYS A 115 -3.34 -3.46 29.10
N MET A 116 -3.46 -4.78 29.04
CA MET A 116 -4.71 -5.51 29.24
C MET A 116 -5.16 -5.42 30.71
N LYS A 117 -6.46 -5.30 30.93
CA LYS A 117 -7.05 -5.32 32.28
C LYS A 117 -7.00 -6.71 32.91
#